data_AF-A0A6N8BRI8-F1
#
_entry.id   AF-A0A6N8BRI8-F1
#
_cell.length_a   1.000
_cell.length_b   1.000
_cell.length_c   1.000
_cell.angle_alpha   90.00
_cell.angle_beta   90.00
_cell.angle_gamma   90.00
#
_symmetry.space_group_name_H-M   'P 1'
#
loop_
_entity.id
_entity.type
_entity.pdbx_description
1 polymer ?
#
loop_
_entity_poly.entity_id
_entity_poly.type
_entity_poly.pdbx_seq_one_letter_code
_entity_poly.pdbx_strand_id
1 'polypeptide(L)'
;MSDPVYRSFRKRGPDRRKANYEKLLRLHSECIGFCIKYDNETTLAQAICDLAITRAGYTQSFIGYAEQDEKKTFRIIAQQGIDAVQFPELSWGPDHPSGQGLIGECIRSRQAIAFNPWSPEYTTEFWQQAAKKIGFDSSIAIPIIIENDVIGAMLFFANAEGPVDEAEIYYLERLVADLAYAIRFIRLQRREQDATRTLTIEAEKRQRLEQQLAESRHMESIGRLAGGVAHDFNNKLAIISSNLEMLQASLVKYPHETERVLAAMRATKNASDLVNGLLAYARRQPLIPQVIDVVSTLREIKRQLETTMPANVQISIDNAKDTWPVTVDPSGFEAAITNLLKNAQDAIRLGGGKITISTRNLSAIGQQFEAPEASEGDYTCIEVADNGCGIAQDILPRVFEPFFTTKAPGRGTGLGLASAYGFARQSGGILKIKSQVDEGTILSLYLPKAIRPITNHAPSNQADQCLPPRCTILVVEDEPELCANTSIFLRELGMQAFECNSTMDTVNQLLSNSKIDVLFTDVRLQDSVLGPALIKKIKSFYPWLKIIVTSGNIDMGVLSTITGMEGVVYLPKPYTRQMVTDCLRQMIAPNGQAGG
;
A
#
# COMPACT_ATOMS: atom_id res chain seq x y z
N MET A 1 -17.50 -35.25 61.52
CA MET A 1 -18.88 -34.73 61.41
C MET A 1 -19.42 -35.24 60.09
N SER A 2 -20.50 -36.00 60.15
CA SER A 2 -20.98 -36.90 59.11
C SER A 2 -21.91 -36.16 58.14
N ASP A 3 -21.58 -36.18 56.85
CA ASP A 3 -22.30 -35.46 55.79
C ASP A 3 -23.55 -36.27 55.34
N PRO A 4 -24.76 -35.68 55.23
CA PRO A 4 -26.02 -36.43 55.14
C PRO A 4 -26.56 -36.52 53.70
N VAL A 5 -25.84 -37.17 52.78
CA VAL A 5 -26.38 -37.46 51.42
C VAL A 5 -26.46 -38.96 51.10
N TYR A 6 -25.80 -39.81 51.87
CA TYR A 6 -25.85 -41.26 51.70
C TYR A 6 -26.52 -41.93 52.90
N ARG A 7 -27.84 -42.14 52.88
CA ARG A 7 -28.48 -43.27 53.61
C ARG A 7 -29.94 -43.54 53.22
N SER A 8 -30.14 -44.80 52.83
CA SER A 8 -31.38 -45.59 52.89
C SER A 8 -32.40 -45.44 51.75
N PHE A 9 -32.10 -46.07 50.60
CA PHE A 9 -33.14 -46.48 49.65
C PHE A 9 -32.90 -47.91 49.15
N ARG A 10 -33.97 -48.69 48.95
CA ARG A 10 -33.92 -50.14 48.65
C ARG A 10 -33.10 -50.43 47.38
N LYS A 11 -32.18 -51.40 47.48
CA LYS A 11 -31.25 -51.84 46.42
C LYS A 11 -31.96 -52.56 45.26
N ARG A 12 -31.51 -52.33 44.02
CA ARG A 12 -31.87 -53.14 42.83
C ARG A 12 -31.41 -54.61 43.02
N GLY A 13 -32.19 -55.56 42.51
CA GLY A 13 -31.93 -57.02 42.64
C GLY A 13 -30.56 -57.47 42.08
N PRO A 14 -29.95 -58.54 42.62
CA PRO A 14 -28.55 -58.93 42.35
C PRO A 14 -28.23 -59.27 40.88
N ASP A 15 -29.12 -59.93 40.14
CA ASP A 15 -28.87 -60.31 38.73
C ASP A 15 -28.90 -59.11 37.77
N ARG A 16 -29.69 -58.09 38.09
CA ARG A 16 -29.70 -56.82 37.33
C ARG A 16 -28.39 -56.03 37.50
N ARG A 17 -27.67 -56.18 38.62
CA ARG A 17 -26.41 -55.46 38.88
C ARG A 17 -25.27 -55.92 37.97
N LYS A 18 -25.08 -57.24 37.81
CA LYS A 18 -23.98 -57.78 36.99
C LYS A 18 -24.11 -57.38 35.51
N ALA A 19 -25.30 -57.49 34.95
CA ALA A 19 -25.58 -57.09 33.57
C ALA A 19 -25.45 -55.57 33.36
N ASN A 20 -25.68 -54.74 34.39
CA ASN A 20 -25.50 -53.29 34.31
C ASN A 20 -24.00 -52.92 34.27
N TYR A 21 -23.15 -53.60 35.04
CA TYR A 21 -21.70 -53.34 35.05
C TYR A 21 -21.02 -53.67 33.73
N GLU A 22 -21.37 -54.78 33.09
CA GLU A 22 -20.77 -55.14 31.78
C GLU A 22 -21.11 -54.10 30.70
N LYS A 23 -22.29 -53.47 30.78
CA LYS A 23 -22.67 -52.38 29.87
C LYS A 23 -21.86 -51.11 30.13
N LEU A 24 -21.69 -50.72 31.38
CA LEU A 24 -20.92 -49.53 31.78
C LEU A 24 -19.42 -49.66 31.45
N LEU A 25 -18.85 -50.86 31.59
CA LEU A 25 -17.47 -51.12 31.19
C LEU A 25 -17.26 -50.96 29.67
N ARG A 26 -18.21 -51.46 28.86
CA ARG A 26 -18.18 -51.26 27.40
C ARG A 26 -18.35 -49.80 27.02
N LEU A 27 -19.25 -49.10 27.70
CA LEU A 27 -19.48 -47.66 27.53
C LEU A 27 -18.18 -46.87 27.75
N HIS A 28 -17.49 -47.10 28.86
CA HIS A 28 -16.22 -46.45 29.17
C HIS A 28 -15.14 -46.76 28.13
N SER A 29 -15.00 -48.03 27.73
CA SER A 29 -13.99 -48.43 26.73
C SER A 29 -14.24 -47.82 25.33
N GLU A 30 -15.50 -47.74 24.89
CA GLU A 30 -15.85 -47.13 23.59
C GLU A 30 -15.68 -45.60 23.64
N CYS A 31 -15.96 -44.96 24.79
CA CYS A 31 -15.75 -43.52 25.00
C CYS A 31 -14.29 -43.11 24.76
N ILE A 32 -13.32 -43.86 25.30
CA ILE A 32 -11.88 -43.62 25.08
C ILE A 32 -11.56 -43.61 23.58
N GLY A 33 -12.16 -44.52 22.80
CA GLY A 33 -11.96 -44.58 21.35
C GLY A 33 -12.54 -43.37 20.59
N PHE A 34 -13.59 -42.74 21.10
CA PHE A 34 -14.18 -41.52 20.51
C PHE A 34 -13.37 -40.28 20.89
N CYS A 35 -12.87 -40.21 22.12
CA CYS A 35 -12.00 -39.12 22.59
C CYS A 35 -10.77 -38.89 21.68
N ILE A 36 -10.31 -39.92 20.98
CA ILE A 36 -9.17 -39.85 20.04
C ILE A 36 -9.60 -39.46 18.62
N LYS A 37 -10.85 -39.72 18.23
CA LYS A 37 -11.32 -39.58 16.84
C LYS A 37 -11.91 -38.22 16.51
N TYR A 38 -12.44 -37.51 17.51
CA TYR A 38 -13.13 -36.23 17.29
C TYR A 38 -12.21 -35.04 17.63
N ASP A 39 -12.24 -34.03 16.79
CA ASP A 39 -11.51 -32.76 16.90
C ASP A 39 -12.42 -31.58 17.31
N ASN A 40 -13.69 -31.87 17.60
CA ASN A 40 -14.70 -30.88 17.97
C ASN A 40 -15.50 -31.34 19.20
N GLU A 41 -15.62 -30.43 20.18
CA GLU A 41 -16.28 -30.67 21.46
C GLU A 41 -17.75 -31.08 21.29
N THR A 42 -18.50 -30.43 20.40
CA THR A 42 -19.93 -30.68 20.18
C THR A 42 -20.16 -32.06 19.56
N THR A 43 -19.36 -32.44 18.56
CA THR A 43 -19.48 -33.76 17.93
C THR A 43 -19.05 -34.89 18.86
N LEU A 44 -18.01 -34.66 19.66
CA LEU A 44 -17.58 -35.62 20.69
C LEU A 44 -18.69 -35.81 21.75
N ALA A 45 -19.22 -34.70 22.26
CA ALA A 45 -20.30 -34.73 23.24
C ALA A 45 -21.55 -35.45 22.69
N GLN A 46 -21.94 -35.18 21.44
CA GLN A 46 -23.06 -35.87 20.80
C GLN A 46 -22.83 -37.38 20.69
N ALA A 47 -21.64 -37.79 20.24
CA ALA A 47 -21.30 -39.21 20.13
C ALA A 47 -21.34 -39.94 21.48
N ILE A 48 -20.98 -39.26 22.57
CA ILE A 48 -21.03 -39.82 23.93
C ILE A 48 -22.47 -39.90 24.47
N CYS A 49 -23.32 -38.89 24.20
CA CYS A 49 -24.75 -38.96 24.50
C CYS A 49 -25.42 -40.14 23.76
N ASP A 50 -25.08 -40.35 22.49
CA ASP A 50 -25.58 -41.47 21.68
C ASP A 50 -25.14 -42.83 22.25
N LEU A 51 -23.89 -42.90 22.71
CA LEU A 51 -23.33 -44.10 23.32
C LEU A 51 -24.02 -44.45 24.63
N ALA A 52 -24.33 -43.45 25.47
CA ALA A 52 -25.04 -43.62 26.74
C ALA A 52 -26.39 -44.33 26.53
N ILE A 53 -27.11 -44.00 25.46
CA ILE A 53 -28.40 -44.61 25.16
C ILE A 53 -28.24 -45.99 24.53
N THR A 54 -27.45 -46.08 23.46
CA THR A 54 -27.35 -47.30 22.66
C THR A 54 -26.66 -48.46 23.38
N ARG A 55 -25.74 -48.17 24.31
CA ARG A 55 -24.94 -49.19 25.01
C ARG A 55 -25.30 -49.39 26.47
N ALA A 56 -25.55 -48.31 27.21
CA ALA A 56 -25.88 -48.39 28.64
C ALA A 56 -27.39 -48.45 28.92
N GLY A 57 -28.23 -48.12 27.93
CA GLY A 57 -29.69 -48.26 28.04
C GLY A 57 -30.35 -47.14 28.86
N TYR A 58 -29.70 -45.99 28.98
CA TYR A 58 -30.35 -44.77 29.48
C TYR A 58 -31.45 -44.33 28.51
N THR A 59 -32.50 -43.72 29.04
CA THR A 59 -33.61 -43.22 28.22
C THR A 59 -33.28 -41.87 27.59
N GLN A 60 -32.50 -41.04 28.28
CA GLN A 60 -31.97 -39.77 27.80
C GLN A 60 -30.60 -39.45 28.38
N SER A 61 -29.82 -38.63 27.66
CA SER A 61 -28.56 -38.07 28.15
C SER A 61 -28.28 -36.67 27.60
N PHE A 62 -27.68 -35.81 28.42
CA PHE A 62 -27.32 -34.44 28.07
C PHE A 62 -25.89 -34.14 28.48
N ILE A 63 -25.22 -33.32 27.67
CA ILE A 63 -23.99 -32.65 28.07
C ILE A 63 -24.21 -31.15 27.89
N GLY A 64 -23.88 -30.38 28.90
CA GLY A 64 -23.97 -28.92 28.84
C GLY A 64 -22.88 -28.24 29.63
N TYR A 65 -22.63 -26.98 29.28
CA TYR A 65 -21.64 -26.13 29.90
C TYR A 65 -22.27 -25.14 30.87
N ALA A 66 -21.58 -24.92 31.98
CA ALA A 66 -21.88 -23.88 32.94
C ALA A 66 -21.31 -22.56 32.41
N GLU A 67 -22.16 -21.71 31.86
CA GLU A 67 -21.78 -20.38 31.42
C GLU A 67 -21.61 -19.47 32.65
N GLN A 68 -20.61 -18.59 32.60
CA GLN A 68 -20.28 -17.64 33.67
C GLN A 68 -20.98 -16.28 33.46
N ASP A 69 -22.16 -16.30 32.86
CA ASP A 69 -23.00 -15.11 32.68
C ASP A 69 -23.75 -14.76 33.99
N GLU A 70 -24.36 -13.58 34.03
CA GLU A 70 -25.08 -13.10 35.22
C GLU A 70 -26.20 -14.05 35.66
N LYS A 71 -26.82 -14.75 34.70
CA LYS A 71 -27.91 -15.71 34.93
C LYS A 71 -27.44 -17.10 35.33
N LYS A 72 -26.12 -17.36 35.29
CA LYS A 72 -25.54 -18.68 35.53
C LYS A 72 -26.17 -19.74 34.63
N THR A 73 -26.24 -19.47 33.34
CA THR A 73 -26.92 -20.31 32.36
C THR A 73 -26.21 -21.65 32.21
N PHE A 74 -27.00 -22.71 32.06
CA PHE A 74 -26.51 -24.03 31.68
C PHE A 74 -26.87 -24.29 30.21
N ARG A 75 -25.88 -24.18 29.33
CA ARG A 75 -26.07 -24.34 27.90
C ARG A 75 -25.83 -25.77 27.46
N ILE A 76 -26.87 -26.43 26.99
CA ILE A 76 -26.78 -27.78 26.41
C ILE A 76 -25.96 -27.71 25.11
N ILE A 77 -24.92 -28.54 25.01
CA ILE A 77 -24.09 -28.66 23.81
C ILE A 77 -24.35 -29.94 23.03
N ALA A 78 -24.92 -30.97 23.68
CA ALA A 78 -25.28 -32.23 23.07
C ALA A 78 -26.41 -32.91 23.84
N GLN A 79 -27.27 -33.64 23.13
CA GLN A 79 -28.41 -34.32 23.74
C GLN A 79 -28.86 -35.52 22.91
N GLN A 80 -29.38 -36.55 23.57
CA GLN A 80 -30.00 -37.69 22.89
C GLN A 80 -31.12 -38.31 23.76
N GLY A 81 -32.17 -38.87 23.13
CA GLY A 81 -33.24 -39.62 23.81
C GLY A 81 -34.65 -39.42 23.23
N ILE A 82 -35.68 -39.97 23.91
CA ILE A 82 -37.09 -39.93 23.47
C ILE A 82 -37.63 -38.50 23.53
N ASP A 83 -38.04 -37.95 22.38
CA ASP A 83 -38.42 -36.54 22.13
C ASP A 83 -37.39 -35.55 22.71
N ALA A 84 -36.66 -34.84 21.85
CA ALA A 84 -35.75 -33.76 22.25
C ALA A 84 -36.55 -32.61 22.91
N VAL A 85 -37.02 -32.81 24.14
CA VAL A 85 -37.80 -31.85 24.90
C VAL A 85 -36.87 -30.66 25.16
N GLN A 86 -37.21 -29.50 24.61
CA GLN A 86 -36.59 -28.25 25.02
C GLN A 86 -36.91 -28.05 26.50
N PHE A 87 -35.90 -28.22 27.35
CA PHE A 87 -35.98 -27.65 28.69
C PHE A 87 -36.17 -26.13 28.53
N PRO A 88 -37.02 -25.49 29.36
CA PRO A 88 -36.94 -24.04 29.52
C PRO A 88 -35.53 -23.65 29.99
N GLU A 89 -35.18 -22.36 29.85
CA GLU A 89 -33.87 -21.80 30.21
C GLU A 89 -33.28 -22.45 31.47
N LEU A 90 -32.24 -23.27 31.30
CA LEU A 90 -31.59 -23.98 32.40
C LEU A 90 -30.52 -23.08 33.00
N SER A 91 -30.46 -23.07 34.32
CA SER A 91 -29.45 -22.35 35.10
C SER A 91 -28.87 -23.27 36.17
N TRP A 92 -27.59 -23.05 36.48
CA TRP A 92 -26.88 -23.64 37.61
C TRP A 92 -26.86 -22.71 38.84
N GLY A 93 -27.50 -21.54 38.75
CA GLY A 93 -27.63 -20.59 39.85
C GLY A 93 -28.59 -21.08 40.96
N PRO A 94 -28.32 -20.74 42.23
CA PRO A 94 -29.18 -21.16 43.35
C PRO A 94 -30.55 -20.45 43.34
N ASP A 95 -30.65 -19.31 42.68
CA ASP A 95 -31.87 -18.48 42.67
C ASP A 95 -32.87 -18.88 41.58
N HIS A 96 -32.47 -19.77 40.66
CA HIS A 96 -33.33 -20.25 39.58
C HIS A 96 -33.93 -21.62 39.91
N PRO A 97 -35.24 -21.87 39.67
CA PRO A 97 -35.87 -23.15 39.98
C PRO A 97 -35.19 -24.39 39.38
N SER A 98 -34.63 -24.28 38.17
CA SER A 98 -33.87 -25.37 37.54
C SER A 98 -32.52 -25.65 38.22
N GLY A 99 -31.92 -24.62 38.84
CA GLY A 99 -30.63 -24.70 39.52
C GLY A 99 -30.73 -25.14 40.99
N GLN A 100 -31.96 -25.22 41.51
CA GLN A 100 -32.29 -25.86 42.79
C GLN A 100 -32.61 -27.35 42.52
N GLY A 101 -31.57 -28.16 42.34
CA GLY A 101 -31.70 -29.60 42.07
C GLY A 101 -30.50 -30.14 41.29
N LEU A 102 -30.74 -31.17 40.49
CA LEU A 102 -29.72 -32.01 39.84
C LEU A 102 -28.53 -31.25 39.23
N ILE A 103 -28.79 -30.30 38.32
CA ILE A 103 -27.73 -29.57 37.59
C ILE A 103 -26.97 -28.61 38.50
N GLY A 104 -27.70 -27.73 39.18
CA GLY A 104 -27.08 -26.66 39.97
C GLY A 104 -26.38 -27.19 41.22
N GLU A 105 -26.91 -28.24 41.86
CA GLU A 105 -26.24 -28.87 43.00
C GLU A 105 -24.95 -29.57 42.56
N CYS A 106 -24.97 -30.33 41.46
CA CYS A 106 -23.79 -31.00 40.91
C CYS A 106 -22.67 -30.01 40.57
N ILE A 107 -22.99 -28.88 39.93
CA ILE A 107 -22.01 -27.86 39.55
C ILE A 107 -21.45 -27.14 40.78
N ARG A 108 -22.30 -26.75 41.74
CA ARG A 108 -21.87 -25.99 42.93
C ARG A 108 -21.14 -26.87 43.96
N SER A 109 -21.58 -28.11 44.16
CA SER A 109 -20.95 -29.06 45.10
C SER A 109 -19.72 -29.72 44.50
N ARG A 110 -19.60 -29.74 43.17
CA ARG A 110 -18.52 -30.41 42.42
C ARG A 110 -18.54 -31.93 42.60
N GLN A 111 -19.70 -32.49 42.91
CA GLN A 111 -19.89 -33.92 43.14
C GLN A 111 -20.98 -34.48 42.22
N ALA A 112 -20.94 -35.80 41.99
CA ALA A 112 -22.03 -36.48 41.32
C ALA A 112 -23.30 -36.44 42.19
N ILE A 113 -24.42 -36.04 41.60
CA ILE A 113 -25.71 -35.95 42.28
C ILE A 113 -26.65 -36.95 41.65
N ALA A 114 -27.01 -37.99 42.40
CA ALA A 114 -28.08 -38.91 42.04
C ALA A 114 -29.41 -38.39 42.59
N PHE A 115 -30.44 -38.41 41.76
CA PHE A 115 -31.70 -37.73 42.04
C PHE A 115 -32.90 -38.61 41.70
N ASN A 116 -33.85 -38.68 42.64
CA ASN A 116 -35.14 -39.34 42.49
C ASN A 116 -36.24 -38.29 42.52
N PRO A 117 -36.92 -38.02 41.39
CA PRO A 117 -37.92 -36.95 41.29
C PRO A 117 -39.18 -37.19 42.11
N TRP A 118 -39.35 -38.40 42.66
CA TRP A 118 -40.51 -38.77 43.47
C TRP A 118 -40.23 -38.70 44.97
N SER A 119 -39.01 -38.30 45.37
CA SER A 119 -38.65 -38.12 46.78
C SER A 119 -39.13 -36.75 47.29
N PRO A 120 -39.93 -36.70 48.37
CA PRO A 120 -40.41 -35.44 48.97
C PRO A 120 -39.29 -34.57 49.57
N GLU A 121 -38.16 -35.18 49.93
CA GLU A 121 -37.08 -34.53 50.68
C GLU A 121 -36.12 -33.73 49.80
N TYR A 122 -36.11 -33.95 48.47
CA TYR A 122 -35.01 -33.49 47.61
C TYR A 122 -35.43 -32.95 46.24
N THR A 123 -36.74 -32.77 45.96
CA THR A 123 -37.20 -32.43 44.59
C THR A 123 -37.95 -31.10 44.53
N THR A 124 -37.55 -30.20 43.63
CA THR A 124 -38.33 -29.00 43.31
C THR A 124 -39.48 -29.31 42.36
N GLU A 125 -40.52 -28.47 42.38
CA GLU A 125 -41.67 -28.61 41.48
C GLU A 125 -41.24 -28.64 40.00
N PHE A 126 -40.19 -27.88 39.65
CA PHE A 126 -39.58 -27.89 38.32
C PHE A 126 -39.13 -29.29 37.89
N TRP A 127 -38.34 -29.98 38.72
CA TRP A 127 -37.81 -31.30 38.40
C TRP A 127 -38.88 -32.41 38.48
N GLN A 128 -39.92 -32.24 39.31
CA GLN A 128 -41.09 -33.14 39.29
C GLN A 128 -41.88 -33.03 38.00
N GLN A 129 -42.12 -31.80 37.52
CA GLN A 129 -42.79 -31.56 36.26
C GLN A 129 -41.96 -32.07 35.08
N ALA A 130 -40.63 -31.84 35.11
CA ALA A 130 -39.71 -32.38 34.13
C ALA A 130 -39.74 -33.92 34.10
N ALA A 131 -39.70 -34.59 35.25
CA ALA A 131 -39.79 -36.06 35.33
C ALA A 131 -41.09 -36.61 34.75
N LYS A 132 -42.24 -35.99 35.05
CA LYS A 132 -43.54 -36.36 34.46
C LYS A 132 -43.57 -36.17 32.94
N LYS A 133 -43.00 -35.06 32.45
CA LYS A 133 -43.01 -34.70 31.03
C LYS A 133 -42.04 -35.56 30.22
N ILE A 134 -40.86 -35.85 30.78
CA ILE A 134 -39.76 -36.55 30.13
C ILE A 134 -39.86 -38.08 30.32
N GLY A 135 -40.52 -38.54 31.38
CA GLY A 135 -40.75 -39.96 31.64
C GLY A 135 -39.52 -40.67 32.21
N PHE A 136 -38.93 -40.13 33.28
CA PHE A 136 -37.84 -40.78 34.01
C PHE A 136 -38.15 -40.94 35.49
N ASP A 137 -37.63 -42.02 36.09
CA ASP A 137 -37.83 -42.37 37.51
C ASP A 137 -36.54 -42.24 38.33
N SER A 138 -35.39 -42.15 37.66
CA SER A 138 -34.11 -41.85 38.28
C SER A 138 -33.22 -41.07 37.32
N SER A 139 -32.35 -40.23 37.89
CA SER A 139 -31.39 -39.42 37.13
C SER A 139 -30.10 -39.22 37.90
N ILE A 140 -29.01 -38.96 37.19
CA ILE A 140 -27.72 -38.58 37.79
C ILE A 140 -27.05 -37.51 36.94
N ALA A 141 -26.45 -36.53 37.61
CA ALA A 141 -25.59 -35.53 37.01
C ALA A 141 -24.17 -35.70 37.55
N ILE A 142 -23.21 -35.62 36.64
CA ILE A 142 -21.79 -35.77 36.93
C ILE A 142 -21.06 -34.53 36.42
N PRO A 143 -20.24 -33.87 37.25
CA PRO A 143 -19.59 -32.64 36.85
C PRO A 143 -18.49 -32.94 35.84
N ILE A 144 -18.40 -32.11 34.81
CA ILE A 144 -17.28 -32.11 33.86
C ILE A 144 -16.24 -31.17 34.44
N ILE A 145 -15.17 -31.74 34.99
CA ILE A 145 -14.10 -30.98 35.65
C ILE A 145 -12.88 -30.99 34.77
N ILE A 146 -12.43 -29.80 34.38
CA ILE A 146 -11.13 -29.63 33.73
C ILE A 146 -10.22 -28.90 34.71
N GLU A 147 -9.12 -29.55 35.08
CA GLU A 147 -8.20 -29.07 36.12
C GLU A 147 -8.95 -28.86 37.44
N ASN A 148 -9.24 -27.61 37.81
CA ASN A 148 -9.96 -27.27 39.03
C ASN A 148 -11.26 -26.51 38.77
N ASP A 149 -11.73 -26.44 37.53
CA ASP A 149 -12.96 -25.73 37.18
C ASP A 149 -14.04 -26.70 36.70
N VAL A 150 -15.25 -26.55 37.24
CA VAL A 150 -16.43 -27.25 36.72
C VAL A 150 -16.89 -26.50 35.48
N ILE A 151 -16.60 -27.05 34.30
CA ILE A 151 -16.96 -26.44 33.02
C ILE A 151 -18.39 -26.78 32.60
N GLY A 152 -19.03 -27.74 33.27
CA GLY A 152 -20.35 -28.23 32.91
C GLY A 152 -20.73 -29.49 33.65
N ALA A 153 -21.74 -30.20 33.13
CA ALA A 153 -22.19 -31.47 33.67
C ALA A 153 -22.70 -32.38 32.55
N MET A 154 -22.55 -33.68 32.75
CA MET A 154 -23.21 -34.72 31.96
C MET A 154 -24.34 -35.34 32.78
N LEU A 155 -25.51 -35.46 32.17
CA LEU A 155 -26.71 -35.97 32.79
C LEU A 155 -27.14 -37.29 32.15
N PHE A 156 -27.64 -38.20 32.97
CA PHE A 156 -28.18 -39.50 32.58
C PHE A 156 -29.55 -39.71 33.21
N PHE A 157 -30.52 -40.17 32.43
CA PHE A 157 -31.89 -40.43 32.88
C PHE A 157 -32.25 -41.88 32.59
N ALA A 158 -32.95 -42.50 33.53
CA ALA A 158 -33.40 -43.88 33.41
C ALA A 158 -34.85 -44.06 33.89
N ASN A 159 -35.60 -44.87 33.15
CA ASN A 159 -36.91 -45.37 33.53
C ASN A 159 -36.75 -46.69 34.30
N ALA A 160 -36.17 -46.59 35.49
CA ALA A 160 -35.93 -47.73 36.37
C ALA A 160 -36.15 -47.32 37.82
N GLU A 161 -36.96 -48.10 38.53
CA GLU A 161 -37.25 -47.88 39.95
C GLU A 161 -35.99 -48.06 40.81
N GLY A 162 -35.77 -47.11 41.73
CA GLY A 162 -34.69 -47.12 42.71
C GLY A 162 -33.42 -46.37 42.25
N PRO A 163 -32.60 -45.89 43.22
CA PRO A 163 -31.47 -45.01 42.95
C PRO A 163 -30.35 -45.67 42.15
N VAL A 164 -29.54 -44.83 41.49
CA VAL A 164 -28.24 -45.18 40.91
C VAL A 164 -27.33 -45.70 42.04
N ASP A 165 -26.70 -46.86 41.87
CA ASP A 165 -25.84 -47.44 42.90
C ASP A 165 -24.39 -46.88 42.83
N GLU A 166 -23.64 -46.99 43.94
CA GLU A 166 -22.29 -46.41 44.06
C GLU A 166 -21.32 -46.87 42.97
N ALA A 167 -21.46 -48.09 42.48
CA ALA A 167 -20.59 -48.63 41.46
C ALA A 167 -20.99 -48.12 40.06
N GLU A 168 -22.28 -47.89 39.79
CA GLU A 168 -22.73 -47.17 38.58
C GLU A 168 -22.21 -45.72 38.59
N ILE A 169 -22.27 -45.01 39.72
CA ILE A 169 -21.69 -43.67 39.88
C ILE A 169 -20.20 -43.69 39.51
N TYR A 170 -19.44 -44.63 40.09
CA TYR A 170 -18.00 -44.76 39.85
C TYR A 170 -17.63 -44.89 38.35
N TYR A 171 -18.35 -45.71 37.59
CA TYR A 171 -18.06 -45.88 36.15
C TYR A 171 -18.44 -44.66 35.32
N LEU A 172 -19.57 -44.03 35.63
CA LEU A 172 -19.98 -42.82 34.94
C LEU A 172 -19.04 -41.64 35.24
N GLU A 173 -18.53 -41.51 36.48
CA GLU A 173 -17.50 -40.53 36.82
C GLU A 173 -16.22 -40.73 36.00
N ARG A 174 -15.79 -41.97 35.81
CA ARG A 174 -14.64 -42.28 34.94
C ARG A 174 -14.88 -41.92 33.48
N LEU A 175 -16.06 -42.20 32.96
CA LEU A 175 -16.43 -41.81 31.60
C LEU A 175 -16.39 -40.28 31.43
N VAL A 176 -16.98 -39.55 32.37
CA VAL A 176 -17.03 -38.09 32.31
C VAL A 176 -15.63 -37.48 32.49
N ALA A 177 -14.76 -38.11 33.28
CA ALA A 177 -13.35 -37.73 33.37
C ALA A 177 -12.61 -37.89 32.03
N ASP A 178 -12.83 -38.99 31.29
CA ASP A 178 -12.24 -39.18 29.96
C ASP A 178 -12.76 -38.16 28.95
N LEU A 179 -14.05 -37.84 29.00
CA LEU A 179 -14.66 -36.77 28.21
C LEU A 179 -14.02 -35.41 28.53
N ALA A 180 -13.85 -35.09 29.81
CA ALA A 180 -13.21 -33.84 30.24
C ALA A 180 -11.77 -33.73 29.73
N TYR A 181 -11.02 -34.84 29.77
CA TYR A 181 -9.66 -34.90 29.22
C TYR A 181 -9.63 -34.64 27.71
N ALA A 182 -10.56 -35.24 26.96
CA ALA A 182 -10.65 -35.04 25.50
C ALA A 182 -11.05 -33.61 25.13
N ILE A 183 -12.02 -33.02 25.84
CA ILE A 183 -12.38 -31.60 25.66
C ILE A 183 -11.16 -30.71 25.91
N ARG A 184 -10.40 -30.97 26.97
CA ARG A 184 -9.16 -30.22 27.28
C ARG A 184 -8.15 -30.32 26.14
N PHE A 185 -7.94 -31.52 25.60
CA PHE A 185 -7.01 -31.75 24.50
C PHE A 185 -7.43 -30.97 23.24
N ILE A 186 -8.70 -31.05 22.85
CA ILE A 186 -9.27 -30.31 21.71
C ILE A 186 -9.07 -28.78 21.89
N ARG A 187 -9.34 -28.25 23.09
CA ARG A 187 -9.14 -26.83 23.40
C ARG A 187 -7.67 -26.41 23.28
N LEU A 188 -6.76 -27.23 23.79
CA LEU A 188 -5.33 -26.94 23.76
C LEU A 188 -4.81 -26.90 22.32
N GLN A 189 -5.18 -27.89 21.51
CA GLN A 189 -4.78 -27.97 20.11
C GLN A 189 -5.31 -26.79 19.29
N ARG A 190 -6.56 -26.37 19.52
CA ARG A 190 -7.12 -25.20 18.85
C ARG A 190 -6.38 -23.91 19.22
N ARG A 191 -6.05 -23.72 20.51
CA ARG A 191 -5.26 -22.57 20.98
C ARG A 191 -3.87 -22.53 20.34
N GLU A 192 -3.21 -23.67 20.23
CA GLU A 192 -1.90 -23.77 19.58
C GLU A 192 -1.96 -23.40 18.10
N GLN A 193 -2.98 -23.89 17.38
CA GLN A 193 -3.20 -23.55 15.98
C GLN A 193 -3.50 -22.06 15.79
N ASP A 194 -4.36 -21.48 16.61
CA ASP A 194 -4.69 -20.06 16.56
C ASP A 194 -3.48 -19.16 16.90
N ALA A 195 -2.68 -19.56 17.90
CA ALA A 195 -1.44 -18.85 18.25
C ALA A 195 -0.42 -18.90 17.12
N THR A 196 -0.22 -20.09 16.53
CA THR A 196 0.69 -20.27 15.39
C THR A 196 0.25 -19.42 14.20
N ARG A 197 -1.04 -19.45 13.87
CA ARG A 197 -1.62 -18.64 12.79
C ARG A 197 -1.39 -17.14 13.03
N THR A 198 -1.62 -16.67 14.25
CA THR A 198 -1.40 -15.26 14.61
C THR A 198 0.05 -14.86 14.43
N LEU A 199 1.00 -15.67 14.92
CA LEU A 199 2.43 -15.42 14.78
C LEU A 199 2.88 -15.40 13.31
N THR A 200 2.35 -16.29 12.47
CA THR A 200 2.68 -16.29 11.03
C THR A 200 2.23 -15.02 10.33
N ILE A 201 1.02 -14.53 10.62
CA ILE A 201 0.49 -13.28 10.04
C ILE A 201 1.33 -12.08 10.51
N GLU A 202 1.71 -12.04 11.78
CA GLU A 202 2.57 -10.98 12.32
C GLU A 202 3.97 -10.99 11.69
N ALA A 203 4.56 -12.18 11.52
CA ALA A 203 5.86 -12.35 10.88
C ALA A 203 5.83 -11.88 9.41
N GLU A 204 4.81 -12.27 8.64
CA GLU A 204 4.64 -11.81 7.26
C GLU A 204 4.47 -10.28 7.18
N LYS A 205 3.67 -9.70 8.06
CA LYS A 205 3.47 -8.25 8.13
C LYS A 205 4.76 -7.52 8.45
N ARG A 206 5.53 -8.03 9.41
CA ARG A 206 6.82 -7.47 9.80
C ARG A 206 7.84 -7.53 8.65
N GLN A 207 7.95 -8.68 7.97
CA GLN A 207 8.87 -8.84 6.85
C GLN A 207 8.55 -7.86 5.71
N ARG A 208 7.27 -7.65 5.39
CA ARG A 208 6.85 -6.65 4.39
C ARG A 208 7.25 -5.23 4.77
N LEU A 209 7.07 -4.86 6.04
CA LEU A 209 7.46 -3.53 6.53
C LEU A 209 8.98 -3.33 6.52
N GLU A 210 9.75 -4.35 6.90
CA GLU A 210 11.22 -4.31 6.86
C GLU A 210 11.74 -4.14 5.42
N GLN A 211 11.13 -4.82 4.44
CA GLN A 211 11.47 -4.67 3.03
C GLN A 211 11.15 -3.27 2.49
N GLN A 212 9.97 -2.74 2.80
CA GLN A 212 9.60 -1.36 2.44
C GLN A 212 10.54 -0.32 3.05
N LEU A 213 10.96 -0.51 4.30
CA LEU A 213 11.93 0.36 4.96
C LEU A 213 13.31 0.28 4.33
N ALA A 214 13.78 -0.91 3.96
CA ALA A 214 15.06 -1.11 3.29
C ALA A 214 15.09 -0.39 1.93
N GLU A 215 14.03 -0.55 1.13
CA GLU A 215 13.88 0.15 -0.15
C GLU A 215 13.83 1.66 0.02
N SER A 216 13.08 2.16 1.02
CA SER A 216 13.02 3.60 1.32
C SER A 216 14.37 4.17 1.71
N ARG A 217 15.15 3.48 2.56
CA ARG A 217 16.49 3.91 2.98
C ARG A 217 17.50 3.86 1.83
N HIS A 218 17.40 2.84 0.98
CA HIS A 218 18.22 2.73 -0.23
C HIS A 218 17.96 3.92 -1.17
N MET A 219 16.69 4.24 -1.39
CA MET A 219 16.27 5.37 -2.22
C MET A 219 16.69 6.72 -1.63
N GLU A 220 16.58 6.90 -0.32
CA GLU A 220 17.03 8.10 0.38
C GLU A 220 18.54 8.31 0.28
N SER A 221 19.33 7.24 0.42
CA SER A 221 20.79 7.27 0.30
C SER A 221 21.24 7.63 -1.11
N ILE A 222 20.66 6.97 -2.13
CA ILE A 222 20.90 7.29 -3.54
C ILE A 222 20.48 8.75 -3.81
N GLY A 223 19.32 9.18 -3.30
CA GLY A 223 18.82 10.53 -3.52
C GLY A 223 19.69 11.63 -2.91
N ARG A 224 20.27 11.40 -1.73
CA ARG A 224 21.15 12.38 -1.07
C ARG A 224 22.49 12.53 -1.80
N LEU A 225 23.09 11.42 -2.22
CA LEU A 225 24.36 11.42 -2.97
C LEU A 225 24.17 11.95 -4.39
N ALA A 226 23.15 11.48 -5.11
CA ALA A 226 22.85 11.94 -6.47
C ALA A 226 22.52 13.44 -6.51
N GLY A 227 21.80 13.96 -5.52
CA GLY A 227 21.39 15.38 -5.52
C GLY A 227 22.54 16.38 -5.33
N GLY A 228 23.56 16.04 -4.53
CA GLY A 228 24.75 16.89 -4.37
C GLY A 228 25.66 16.82 -5.60
N VAL A 229 25.94 15.60 -6.08
CA VAL A 229 26.79 15.38 -7.24
C VAL A 229 26.18 15.95 -8.51
N ALA A 230 24.87 15.78 -8.72
CA ALA A 230 24.20 16.27 -9.91
C ALA A 230 24.13 17.80 -9.97
N HIS A 231 24.03 18.48 -8.82
CA HIS A 231 24.14 19.93 -8.77
C HIS A 231 25.49 20.40 -9.33
N ASP A 232 26.57 19.82 -8.85
CA ASP A 232 27.93 20.18 -9.27
C ASP A 232 28.17 19.85 -10.76
N PHE A 233 27.64 18.72 -11.23
CA PHE A 233 27.68 18.36 -12.65
C PHE A 233 26.87 19.32 -13.52
N ASN A 234 25.65 19.68 -13.09
CA ASN A 234 24.80 20.61 -13.84
C ASN A 234 25.43 22.00 -13.93
N ASN A 235 26.09 22.48 -12.87
CA ASN A 235 26.83 23.75 -12.92
C ASN A 235 27.97 23.70 -13.94
N LYS A 236 28.78 22.62 -13.93
CA LYS A 236 29.86 22.44 -14.91
C LYS A 236 29.33 22.34 -16.34
N LEU A 237 28.25 21.59 -16.55
CA LEU A 237 27.63 21.44 -17.87
C LEU A 237 27.03 22.76 -18.38
N ALA A 238 26.46 23.58 -17.49
CA ALA A 238 25.99 24.92 -17.85
C ALA A 238 27.13 25.83 -18.31
N ILE A 239 28.26 25.83 -17.60
CA ILE A 239 29.47 26.60 -18.00
C ILE A 239 29.99 26.11 -19.36
N ILE A 240 30.09 24.80 -19.55
CA ILE A 240 30.54 24.21 -20.83
C ILE A 240 29.57 24.58 -21.96
N SER A 241 28.26 24.44 -21.75
CA SER A 241 27.25 24.77 -22.75
C SER A 241 27.30 26.25 -23.15
N SER A 242 27.38 27.15 -22.17
CA SER A 242 27.45 28.59 -22.41
C SER A 242 28.68 28.98 -23.22
N ASN A 243 29.86 28.46 -22.87
CA ASN A 243 31.09 28.74 -23.61
C ASN A 243 31.04 28.20 -25.04
N LEU A 244 30.47 27.00 -25.24
CA LEU A 244 30.30 26.44 -26.58
C LEU A 244 29.32 27.26 -27.43
N GLU A 245 28.24 27.77 -26.86
CA GLU A 245 27.31 28.68 -27.54
C GLU A 245 27.99 30.00 -27.95
N MET A 246 28.83 30.58 -27.08
CA MET A 246 29.64 31.77 -27.39
C MET A 246 30.66 31.53 -28.52
N LEU A 247 31.34 30.38 -28.46
CA LEU A 247 32.27 29.94 -29.49
C LEU A 247 31.54 29.75 -30.83
N GLN A 248 30.38 29.10 -30.82
CA GLN A 248 29.57 28.90 -32.02
C GLN A 248 29.19 30.24 -32.68
N ALA A 249 28.75 31.22 -31.88
CA ALA A 249 28.38 32.55 -32.36
C ALA A 249 29.58 33.29 -32.98
N SER A 250 30.80 33.03 -32.49
CA SER A 250 32.04 33.63 -32.99
C SER A 250 32.61 32.91 -34.22
N LEU A 251 32.25 31.64 -34.42
CA LEU A 251 32.81 30.76 -35.46
C LEU A 251 31.96 30.66 -36.73
N VAL A 252 30.94 31.51 -36.90
CA VAL A 252 30.00 31.49 -38.06
C VAL A 252 30.70 31.52 -39.43
N LYS A 253 31.95 32.01 -39.51
CA LYS A 253 32.77 32.06 -40.74
C LYS A 253 33.66 30.82 -40.97
N TYR A 254 33.67 29.86 -40.05
CA TYR A 254 34.58 28.71 -40.02
C TYR A 254 33.78 27.40 -39.90
N PRO A 255 33.40 26.77 -41.04
CA PRO A 255 32.43 25.66 -41.06
C PRO A 255 32.91 24.40 -40.33
N HIS A 256 34.19 24.03 -40.46
CA HIS A 256 34.74 22.83 -39.83
C HIS A 256 34.86 22.97 -38.30
N GLU A 257 35.23 24.15 -37.83
CA GLU A 257 35.30 24.52 -36.41
C GLU A 257 33.90 24.60 -35.79
N THR A 258 32.93 25.13 -36.53
CA THR A 258 31.51 25.13 -36.14
C THR A 258 30.98 23.72 -35.95
N GLU A 259 31.32 22.77 -36.85
CA GLU A 259 30.91 21.38 -36.73
C GLU A 259 31.46 20.70 -35.46
N ARG A 260 32.72 20.99 -35.10
CA ARG A 260 33.33 20.49 -33.85
C ARG A 260 32.64 21.04 -32.60
N VAL A 261 32.28 22.33 -32.61
CA VAL A 261 31.54 22.95 -31.51
C VAL A 261 30.13 22.35 -31.39
N LEU A 262 29.43 22.15 -32.51
CA LEU A 262 28.13 21.47 -32.53
C LEU A 262 28.19 20.02 -32.02
N ALA A 263 29.28 19.30 -32.30
CA ALA A 263 29.51 17.97 -31.74
C ALA A 263 29.71 18.02 -30.21
N ALA A 264 30.49 18.98 -29.71
CA ALA A 264 30.68 19.19 -28.28
C ALA A 264 29.38 19.59 -27.58
N MET A 265 28.56 20.46 -28.18
CA MET A 265 27.25 20.85 -27.64
C MET A 265 26.29 19.66 -27.53
N ARG A 266 26.27 18.78 -28.54
CA ARG A 266 25.51 17.51 -28.48
C ARG A 266 25.99 16.61 -27.34
N ALA A 267 27.30 16.50 -27.13
CA ALA A 267 27.86 15.72 -26.03
C ALA A 267 27.50 16.30 -24.66
N THR A 268 27.58 17.62 -24.48
CA THR A 268 27.17 18.32 -23.25
C THR A 268 25.69 18.12 -22.97
N LYS A 269 24.82 18.25 -23.98
CA LYS A 269 23.39 17.98 -23.85
C LYS A 269 23.11 16.54 -23.40
N ASN A 270 23.76 15.56 -24.03
CA ASN A 270 23.62 14.16 -23.64
C ASN A 270 24.07 13.91 -22.19
N ALA A 271 25.13 14.59 -21.73
CA ALA A 271 25.59 14.50 -20.36
C ALA A 271 24.58 15.13 -19.38
N SER A 272 23.95 16.24 -19.74
CA SER A 272 22.87 16.84 -18.94
C SER A 272 21.66 15.92 -18.84
N ASP A 273 21.25 15.30 -19.94
CA ASP A 273 20.13 14.33 -19.95
C ASP A 273 20.43 13.12 -19.05
N LEU A 274 21.68 12.65 -19.02
CA LEU A 274 22.14 11.56 -18.15
C LEU A 274 22.01 11.93 -16.65
N VAL A 275 22.50 13.11 -16.28
CA VAL A 275 22.45 13.62 -14.90
C VAL A 275 21.00 13.86 -14.45
N ASN A 276 20.19 14.43 -15.34
CA ASN A 276 18.76 14.65 -15.09
C ASN A 276 17.99 13.34 -14.94
N GLY A 277 18.29 12.33 -15.75
CA GLY A 277 17.70 10.99 -15.62
C GLY A 277 18.01 10.34 -14.27
N LEU A 278 19.23 10.53 -13.76
CA LEU A 278 19.63 10.07 -12.42
C LEU A 278 18.87 10.83 -11.32
N LEU A 279 18.69 12.15 -11.48
CA LEU A 279 17.94 13.00 -10.53
C LEU A 279 16.44 12.69 -10.48
N ALA A 280 15.83 12.40 -11.64
CA ALA A 280 14.43 12.00 -11.76
C ALA A 280 14.20 10.64 -11.06
N TYR A 281 15.14 9.70 -11.22
CA TYR A 281 15.15 8.46 -10.44
C TYR A 281 15.27 8.74 -8.94
N ALA A 282 16.17 9.64 -8.53
CA ALA A 282 16.41 10.06 -7.15
C ALA A 282 15.32 10.95 -6.50
N ARG A 283 14.15 11.17 -7.15
CA ARG A 283 13.04 12.01 -6.67
C ARG A 283 13.41 13.47 -6.34
N ARG A 284 14.35 14.10 -7.05
CA ARG A 284 14.84 15.46 -6.72
C ARG A 284 14.60 16.57 -7.76
N GLN A 285 13.99 16.29 -8.91
CA GLN A 285 13.56 17.36 -9.81
C GLN A 285 12.17 17.88 -9.41
N PRO A 286 11.95 19.17 -9.17
CA PRO A 286 10.60 19.69 -8.99
C PRO A 286 9.81 19.54 -10.29
N LEU A 287 8.85 18.63 -10.30
CA LEU A 287 7.84 18.50 -11.37
C LEU A 287 6.89 19.70 -11.29
N ILE A 288 6.48 20.28 -12.42
CA ILE A 288 5.45 21.32 -12.48
C ILE A 288 4.13 20.63 -12.84
N PRO A 289 3.33 20.15 -11.86
CA PRO A 289 2.21 19.27 -12.17
C PRO A 289 1.11 20.10 -12.82
N GLN A 290 0.72 19.70 -14.02
CA GLN A 290 -0.38 20.29 -14.78
C GLN A 290 -1.38 19.20 -15.13
N VAL A 291 -2.65 19.59 -15.26
CA VAL A 291 -3.69 18.68 -15.76
C VAL A 291 -3.51 18.59 -17.27
N ILE A 292 -3.10 17.42 -17.76
CA ILE A 292 -2.92 17.18 -19.20
C ILE A 292 -4.02 16.27 -19.74
N ASP A 293 -4.39 16.49 -21.01
CA ASP A 293 -5.11 15.49 -21.79
C ASP A 293 -4.10 14.51 -22.38
N VAL A 294 -4.16 13.26 -21.88
CA VAL A 294 -3.25 12.19 -22.26
C VAL A 294 -3.27 11.94 -23.77
N VAL A 295 -4.45 11.96 -24.40
CA VAL A 295 -4.58 11.54 -25.81
C VAL A 295 -4.00 12.59 -26.76
N SER A 296 -4.23 13.88 -26.51
CA SER A 296 -3.64 14.94 -27.32
C SER A 296 -2.11 14.96 -27.20
N THR A 297 -1.57 14.85 -25.99
CA THR A 297 -0.12 14.78 -25.78
C THR A 297 0.51 13.55 -26.45
N LEU A 298 -0.11 12.37 -26.36
CA LEU A 298 0.37 11.17 -27.07
C LEU A 298 0.39 11.34 -28.59
N ARG A 299 -0.60 12.02 -29.17
CA ARG A 299 -0.63 12.32 -30.63
C ARG A 299 0.48 13.29 -31.03
N GLU A 300 0.78 14.27 -30.21
CA GLU A 300 1.88 15.21 -30.44
C GLU A 300 3.24 14.50 -30.41
N ILE A 301 3.48 13.67 -29.39
CA ILE A 301 4.70 12.85 -29.27
C ILE A 301 4.85 11.92 -30.47
N LYS A 302 3.76 11.25 -30.87
CA LYS A 302 3.75 10.40 -32.06
C LYS A 302 4.18 11.18 -33.31
N ARG A 303 3.61 12.36 -33.55
CA ARG A 303 3.94 13.22 -34.70
C ARG A 303 5.42 13.62 -34.71
N GLN A 304 5.97 13.99 -33.55
CA GLN A 304 7.41 14.32 -33.44
C GLN A 304 8.30 13.11 -33.74
N LEU A 305 7.95 11.93 -33.22
CA LEU A 305 8.73 10.70 -33.41
C LEU A 305 8.64 10.14 -34.83
N GLU A 306 7.49 10.23 -35.51
CA GLU A 306 7.35 9.79 -36.90
C GLU A 306 8.35 10.49 -37.85
N THR A 307 8.80 11.70 -37.49
CA THR A 307 9.78 12.46 -38.28
C THR A 307 11.23 11.97 -38.08
N THR A 308 11.49 11.24 -36.98
CA THR A 308 12.83 10.77 -36.59
C THR A 308 12.97 9.25 -36.59
N MET A 309 11.86 8.52 -36.65
CA MET A 309 11.85 7.05 -36.72
C MET A 309 12.15 6.54 -38.15
N PRO A 310 12.83 5.39 -38.28
CA PRO A 310 13.05 4.76 -39.57
C PRO A 310 11.72 4.25 -40.16
N ALA A 311 11.58 4.33 -41.48
CA ALA A 311 10.33 4.09 -42.22
C ALA A 311 9.70 2.69 -42.05
N ASN A 312 10.40 1.75 -41.40
CA ASN A 312 9.98 0.37 -41.18
C ASN A 312 9.24 0.14 -39.84
N VAL A 313 9.13 1.15 -38.97
CA VAL A 313 8.41 1.01 -37.68
C VAL A 313 7.07 1.76 -37.74
N GLN A 314 5.97 1.04 -37.51
CA GLN A 314 4.62 1.62 -37.50
C GLN A 314 4.15 1.90 -36.06
N ILE A 315 3.75 3.14 -35.77
CA ILE A 315 3.17 3.53 -34.47
C ILE A 315 1.65 3.69 -34.61
N SER A 316 0.88 2.90 -33.85
CA SER A 316 -0.57 3.03 -33.74
C SER A 316 -0.98 3.45 -32.33
N ILE A 317 -1.96 4.36 -32.22
CA ILE A 317 -2.57 4.76 -30.95
C ILE A 317 -3.99 4.19 -30.93
N ASP A 318 -4.31 3.43 -29.89
CA ASP A 318 -5.63 2.87 -29.61
C ASP A 318 -6.16 3.46 -28.29
N ASN A 319 -6.97 4.51 -28.37
CA ASN A 319 -7.39 5.25 -27.18
C ASN A 319 -8.85 4.97 -26.81
N ALA A 320 -9.11 4.82 -25.51
CA ALA A 320 -10.49 4.80 -25.00
C ALA A 320 -11.22 6.11 -25.34
N LYS A 321 -12.53 6.01 -25.62
CA LYS A 321 -13.38 7.15 -26.03
C LYS A 321 -13.34 8.33 -25.04
N ASP A 322 -13.24 8.04 -23.75
CA ASP A 322 -13.25 9.04 -22.67
C ASP A 322 -12.05 8.88 -21.73
N THR A 323 -10.82 8.88 -22.26
CA THR A 323 -9.60 8.76 -21.44
C THR A 323 -9.54 9.88 -20.40
N TRP A 324 -9.35 9.54 -19.12
CA TRP A 324 -9.33 10.55 -18.06
C TRP A 324 -8.05 11.40 -18.08
N PRO A 325 -8.16 12.72 -17.79
CA PRO A 325 -6.99 13.57 -17.64
C PRO A 325 -6.17 13.18 -16.40
N VAL A 326 -4.89 13.48 -16.43
CA VAL A 326 -3.93 13.15 -15.36
C VAL A 326 -3.19 14.41 -14.91
N THR A 327 -2.81 14.46 -13.63
CA THR A 327 -2.01 15.57 -13.08
C THR A 327 -0.54 15.16 -13.05
N VAL A 328 0.25 15.64 -14.02
CA VAL A 328 1.68 15.31 -14.16
C VAL A 328 2.47 16.51 -14.68
N ASP A 329 3.79 16.47 -14.59
CA ASP A 329 4.63 17.40 -15.34
C ASP A 329 4.61 17.07 -16.83
N PRO A 330 4.22 18.01 -17.73
CA PRO A 330 4.14 17.72 -19.16
C PRO A 330 5.48 17.29 -19.76
N SER A 331 6.57 17.96 -19.39
CA SER A 331 7.92 17.66 -19.89
C SER A 331 8.39 16.27 -19.43
N GLY A 332 8.16 15.94 -18.16
CA GLY A 332 8.44 14.63 -17.60
C GLY A 332 7.61 13.52 -18.24
N PHE A 333 6.33 13.79 -18.54
CA PHE A 333 5.46 12.85 -19.24
C PHE A 333 5.95 12.58 -20.66
N GLU A 334 6.27 13.64 -21.41
CA GLU A 334 6.81 13.55 -22.77
C GLU A 334 8.12 12.77 -22.80
N ALA A 335 9.03 13.07 -21.86
CA ALA A 335 10.30 12.36 -21.73
C ALA A 335 10.10 10.87 -21.40
N ALA A 336 9.20 10.55 -20.47
CA ALA A 336 8.90 9.18 -20.07
C ALA A 336 8.34 8.37 -21.25
N ILE A 337 7.30 8.86 -21.94
CA ILE A 337 6.71 8.18 -23.08
C ILE A 337 7.72 8.04 -24.23
N THR A 338 8.50 9.08 -24.51
CA THR A 338 9.55 9.04 -25.54
C THR A 338 10.59 7.96 -25.23
N ASN A 339 10.99 7.80 -23.96
CA ASN A 339 11.90 6.75 -23.54
C ASN A 339 11.30 5.36 -23.71
N LEU A 340 10.01 5.16 -23.39
CA LEU A 340 9.32 3.89 -23.64
C LEU A 340 9.28 3.57 -25.14
N LEU A 341 8.94 4.55 -25.98
CA LEU A 341 8.84 4.37 -27.44
C LEU A 341 10.20 4.11 -28.10
N LYS A 342 11.27 4.77 -27.66
CA LYS A 342 12.64 4.49 -28.12
C LYS A 342 13.10 3.09 -27.70
N ASN A 343 12.77 2.64 -26.50
CA ASN A 343 13.10 1.28 -26.07
C ASN A 343 12.32 0.23 -26.87
N ALA A 344 11.03 0.45 -27.13
CA ALA A 344 10.21 -0.36 -28.01
C ALA A 344 10.79 -0.42 -29.45
N GLN A 345 11.23 0.71 -29.98
CA GLN A 345 11.91 0.79 -31.28
C GLN A 345 13.19 -0.05 -31.30
N ASP A 346 14.07 0.12 -30.32
CA ASP A 346 15.35 -0.59 -30.26
C ASP A 346 15.16 -2.11 -30.12
N ALA A 347 14.02 -2.56 -29.58
CA ALA A 347 13.66 -3.98 -29.48
C ALA A 347 13.20 -4.59 -30.82
N ILE A 348 12.74 -3.76 -31.77
CA ILE A 348 12.27 -4.19 -33.08
C ILE A 348 13.50 -4.43 -33.99
N ARG A 349 13.75 -5.69 -34.36
CA ARG A 349 14.85 -6.08 -35.25
C ARG A 349 14.63 -5.61 -36.71
N LEU A 350 15.70 -5.63 -37.51
CA LEU A 350 15.73 -5.21 -38.93
C LEU A 350 14.80 -6.06 -39.81
N GLY A 351 13.51 -5.76 -39.79
CA GLY A 351 12.47 -6.40 -40.62
C GLY A 351 11.14 -5.66 -40.65
N GLY A 352 11.03 -4.59 -39.85
CA GLY A 352 9.81 -3.83 -39.63
C GLY A 352 9.04 -4.35 -38.42
N GLY A 353 8.33 -3.45 -37.74
CA GLY A 353 7.63 -3.78 -36.51
C GLY A 353 6.57 -2.77 -36.15
N LYS A 354 5.76 -3.12 -35.15
CA LYS A 354 4.60 -2.36 -34.72
C LYS A 354 4.74 -1.99 -33.25
N ILE A 355 4.60 -0.70 -32.97
CA ILE A 355 4.46 -0.19 -31.62
C ILE A 355 3.01 0.26 -31.45
N THR A 356 2.32 -0.28 -30.44
CA THR A 356 0.95 0.07 -30.11
C THR A 356 0.92 0.81 -28.78
N ILE A 357 0.37 2.02 -28.79
CA ILE A 357 0.11 2.79 -27.58
C ILE A 357 -1.37 2.66 -27.27
N SER A 358 -1.75 2.10 -26.12
CA SER A 358 -3.16 2.00 -25.73
C SER A 358 -3.46 2.82 -24.48
N THR A 359 -4.68 3.36 -24.37
CA THR A 359 -5.16 4.03 -23.14
C THR A 359 -6.43 3.39 -22.62
N ARG A 360 -6.50 3.18 -21.30
CA ARG A 360 -7.71 2.71 -20.61
C ARG A 360 -7.87 3.36 -19.24
N ASN A 361 -9.12 3.53 -18.82
CA ASN A 361 -9.45 4.00 -17.48
C ASN A 361 -9.67 2.79 -16.55
N LEU A 362 -9.17 2.89 -15.33
CA LEU A 362 -9.31 1.86 -14.30
C LEU A 362 -9.92 2.49 -13.05
N SER A 363 -11.16 2.12 -12.72
CA SER A 363 -11.81 2.52 -11.47
C SER A 363 -11.48 1.55 -10.33
N ALA A 364 -11.37 2.09 -9.12
CA ALA A 364 -11.32 1.32 -7.88
C ALA A 364 -10.26 0.21 -7.87
N ILE A 365 -9.00 0.57 -8.14
CA ILE A 365 -7.88 -0.35 -7.98
C ILE A 365 -7.74 -0.69 -6.48
N GLY A 366 -8.29 -1.83 -6.04
CA GLY A 366 -8.16 -2.34 -4.66
C GLY A 366 -6.96 -3.28 -4.48
N GLN A 367 -6.89 -3.97 -3.33
CA GLN A 367 -5.86 -4.99 -2.99
C GLN A 367 -5.74 -6.17 -3.98
N GLN A 368 -6.68 -6.35 -4.91
CA GLN A 368 -6.66 -7.39 -5.95
C GLN A 368 -5.84 -7.02 -7.19
N PHE A 369 -5.26 -5.83 -7.24
CA PHE A 369 -4.39 -5.45 -8.33
C PHE A 369 -3.04 -6.18 -8.22
N GLU A 370 -2.49 -6.66 -9.34
CA GLU A 370 -1.12 -7.22 -9.42
C GLU A 370 -0.02 -6.14 -9.17
N ALA A 371 -0.30 -5.09 -8.40
CA ALA A 371 0.67 -4.15 -7.84
C ALA A 371 0.23 -3.82 -6.40
N PRO A 372 0.86 -4.43 -5.38
CA PRO A 372 0.60 -4.17 -3.96
C PRO A 372 0.83 -2.73 -3.51
N GLU A 373 1.48 -1.93 -4.37
CA GLU A 373 1.91 -0.56 -4.11
C GLU A 373 0.93 0.50 -4.66
N ALA A 374 -0.15 0.08 -5.33
CA ALA A 374 -1.19 0.97 -5.79
C ALA A 374 -2.07 1.41 -4.62
N SER A 375 -2.19 2.71 -4.44
CA SER A 375 -3.21 3.30 -3.56
C SER A 375 -4.60 3.04 -4.14
N GLU A 376 -5.61 2.89 -3.28
CA GLU A 376 -7.00 2.81 -3.75
C GLU A 376 -7.37 4.09 -4.51
N GLY A 377 -7.84 3.95 -5.75
CA GLY A 377 -8.21 5.11 -6.56
C GLY A 377 -8.53 4.81 -8.02
N ASP A 378 -8.91 5.87 -8.74
CA ASP A 378 -9.10 5.90 -10.19
C ASP A 378 -7.76 6.21 -10.89
N TYR A 379 -7.39 5.39 -11.86
CA TYR A 379 -6.16 5.53 -12.63
C TYR A 379 -6.42 5.56 -14.14
N THR A 380 -5.65 6.38 -14.84
CA THR A 380 -5.47 6.27 -16.29
C THR A 380 -4.27 5.38 -16.56
N CYS A 381 -4.47 4.31 -17.32
CA CYS A 381 -3.42 3.40 -17.75
C CYS A 381 -3.04 3.69 -19.21
N ILE A 382 -1.75 3.84 -19.45
CA ILE A 382 -1.14 4.01 -20.77
C ILE A 382 -0.21 2.81 -20.98
N GLU A 383 -0.42 2.04 -22.02
CA GLU A 383 0.45 0.92 -22.36
C GLU A 383 1.20 1.17 -23.64
N VAL A 384 2.49 0.84 -23.63
CA VAL A 384 3.35 0.82 -24.82
C VAL A 384 3.72 -0.63 -25.06
N ALA A 385 3.21 -1.20 -26.15
CA ALA A 385 3.45 -2.57 -26.56
C ALA A 385 4.26 -2.62 -27.87
N ASP A 386 5.32 -3.41 -27.89
CA ASP A 386 6.10 -3.73 -29.10
C ASP A 386 6.02 -5.22 -29.43
N ASN A 387 6.27 -5.55 -30.70
CA ASN A 387 6.45 -6.91 -31.19
C ASN A 387 7.93 -7.24 -31.44
N GLY A 388 8.82 -6.68 -30.62
CA GLY A 388 10.26 -6.85 -30.72
C GLY A 388 10.76 -8.17 -30.17
N CYS A 389 12.07 -8.24 -29.86
CA CYS A 389 12.72 -9.46 -29.36
C CYS A 389 12.32 -9.89 -27.94
N GLY A 390 11.59 -9.04 -27.20
CA GLY A 390 11.27 -9.28 -25.80
C GLY A 390 12.49 -9.28 -24.87
N ILE A 391 12.23 -9.59 -23.60
CA ILE A 391 13.19 -9.54 -22.48
C ILE A 391 13.12 -10.88 -21.75
N ALA A 392 14.28 -11.46 -21.44
CA ALA A 392 14.37 -12.73 -20.70
C ALA A 392 13.98 -12.57 -19.21
N GLN A 393 13.41 -13.61 -18.60
CA GLN A 393 12.85 -13.50 -17.24
C GLN A 393 13.90 -13.25 -16.15
N ASP A 394 15.13 -13.69 -16.36
CA ASP A 394 16.25 -13.51 -15.45
C ASP A 394 16.71 -12.04 -15.35
N ILE A 395 16.52 -11.26 -16.41
CA ILE A 395 16.91 -9.84 -16.46
C ILE A 395 15.75 -8.88 -16.14
N LEU A 396 14.49 -9.33 -16.23
CA LEU A 396 13.30 -8.50 -15.98
C LEU A 396 13.33 -7.71 -14.65
N PRO A 397 13.78 -8.27 -13.51
CA PRO A 397 13.84 -7.51 -12.26
C PRO A 397 14.82 -6.33 -12.29
N ARG A 398 15.83 -6.38 -13.17
CA ARG A 398 16.95 -5.44 -13.22
C ARG A 398 16.78 -4.35 -14.27
N VAL A 399 15.80 -4.44 -15.15
CA VAL A 399 15.61 -3.49 -16.27
C VAL A 399 15.32 -2.05 -15.84
N PHE A 400 14.88 -1.85 -14.60
CA PHE A 400 14.67 -0.53 -14.01
C PHE A 400 15.88 -0.01 -13.22
N GLU A 401 16.94 -0.82 -13.04
CA GLU A 401 18.17 -0.39 -12.39
C GLU A 401 18.88 0.68 -13.25
N PRO A 402 19.33 1.80 -12.67
CA PRO A 402 20.13 2.79 -13.40
C PRO A 402 21.37 2.15 -14.03
N PHE A 403 21.68 2.54 -15.27
CA PHE A 403 22.82 2.06 -16.07
C PHE A 403 22.75 0.59 -16.50
N PHE A 404 21.69 -0.13 -16.16
CA PHE A 404 21.48 -1.48 -16.68
C PHE A 404 21.12 -1.44 -18.17
N THR A 405 21.90 -2.11 -19.01
CA THR A 405 21.60 -2.24 -20.43
C THR A 405 22.13 -3.55 -20.99
N THR A 406 21.35 -4.16 -21.89
CA THR A 406 21.76 -5.32 -22.70
C THR A 406 22.36 -4.90 -24.05
N LYS A 407 22.41 -3.59 -24.34
CA LYS A 407 22.94 -3.04 -25.58
C LYS A 407 24.47 -2.96 -25.54
N ALA A 408 25.10 -2.97 -26.71
CA ALA A 408 26.55 -2.83 -26.83
C ALA A 408 27.05 -1.51 -26.20
N PRO A 409 28.29 -1.48 -25.66
CA PRO A 409 28.87 -0.27 -25.06
C PRO A 409 28.76 0.94 -25.99
N GLY A 410 28.20 2.04 -25.49
CA GLY A 410 28.01 3.29 -26.25
C GLY A 410 26.71 3.39 -27.06
N ARG A 411 25.89 2.34 -27.17
CA ARG A 411 24.56 2.39 -27.82
C ARG A 411 23.37 2.50 -26.85
N GLY A 412 23.57 2.18 -25.58
CA GLY A 412 22.55 2.28 -24.54
C GLY A 412 23.11 2.92 -23.28
N THR A 413 22.46 3.96 -22.78
CA THR A 413 22.81 4.60 -21.50
C THR A 413 22.29 3.81 -20.30
N GLY A 414 21.33 2.90 -20.50
CA GLY A 414 20.66 2.16 -19.43
C GLY A 414 19.77 3.03 -18.53
N LEU A 415 19.46 4.26 -18.95
CA LEU A 415 18.68 5.20 -18.13
C LEU A 415 17.23 5.35 -18.57
N GLY A 416 16.87 4.99 -19.81
CA GLY A 416 15.52 5.26 -20.34
C GLY A 416 14.39 4.66 -19.50
N LEU A 417 14.49 3.36 -19.15
CA LEU A 417 13.49 2.69 -18.30
C LEU A 417 13.57 3.16 -16.84
N ALA A 418 14.77 3.40 -16.31
CA ALA A 418 14.96 3.93 -14.96
C ALA A 418 14.33 5.33 -14.80
N SER A 419 14.47 6.20 -15.80
CA SER A 419 13.86 7.53 -15.81
C SER A 419 12.34 7.47 -15.94
N ALA A 420 11.79 6.58 -16.78
CA ALA A 420 10.34 6.38 -16.87
C ALA A 420 9.76 5.81 -15.56
N TYR A 421 10.48 4.91 -14.90
CA TYR A 421 10.14 4.38 -13.58
C TYR A 421 10.15 5.49 -12.51
N GLY A 422 11.19 6.34 -12.50
CA GLY A 422 11.28 7.51 -11.63
C GLY A 422 10.12 8.48 -11.82
N PHE A 423 9.81 8.83 -13.08
CA PHE A 423 8.67 9.68 -13.42
C PHE A 423 7.33 9.11 -12.92
N ALA A 424 7.09 7.81 -13.12
CA ALA A 424 5.86 7.16 -12.68
C ALA A 424 5.70 7.31 -11.17
N ARG A 425 6.75 6.99 -10.39
CA ARG A 425 6.73 7.11 -8.92
C ARG A 425 6.53 8.55 -8.47
N GLN A 426 7.21 9.48 -9.11
CA GLN A 426 7.15 10.89 -8.73
C GLN A 426 5.77 11.51 -9.01
N SER A 427 5.08 10.99 -10.02
CA SER A 427 3.71 11.37 -10.37
C SER A 427 2.64 10.67 -9.54
N GLY A 428 3.01 9.95 -8.46
CA GLY A 428 2.08 9.14 -7.66
C GLY A 428 1.51 7.92 -8.42
N GLY A 429 2.19 7.53 -9.49
CA GLY A 429 1.83 6.43 -10.38
C GLY A 429 2.76 5.22 -10.26
N ILE A 430 2.56 4.26 -11.17
CA ILE A 430 3.25 2.96 -11.19
C ILE A 430 3.63 2.62 -12.62
N LEU A 431 4.82 2.06 -12.83
CA LEU A 431 5.23 1.49 -14.11
C LEU A 431 5.40 -0.02 -13.94
N LYS A 432 4.76 -0.80 -14.81
CA LYS A 432 4.90 -2.27 -14.88
C LYS A 432 5.46 -2.69 -16.23
N ILE A 433 6.06 -3.87 -16.24
CA ILE A 433 6.56 -4.52 -17.44
C ILE A 433 6.06 -5.96 -17.50
N LYS A 434 5.58 -6.37 -18.66
CA LYS A 434 5.33 -7.78 -19.03
C LYS A 434 6.08 -8.01 -20.34
N SER A 435 6.93 -9.04 -20.40
CA SER A 435 7.73 -9.31 -21.59
C SER A 435 8.01 -10.81 -21.68
N GLN A 436 8.06 -11.31 -22.91
CA GLN A 436 8.43 -12.67 -23.22
C GLN A 436 9.34 -12.67 -24.45
N VAL A 437 10.38 -13.50 -24.41
CA VAL A 437 11.37 -13.62 -25.49
C VAL A 437 10.65 -13.98 -26.80
N ASP A 438 10.97 -13.22 -27.86
CA ASP A 438 10.41 -13.32 -29.22
C ASP A 438 8.90 -13.01 -29.35
N GLU A 439 8.21 -12.63 -28.27
CA GLU A 439 6.81 -12.17 -28.31
C GLU A 439 6.68 -10.64 -28.15
N GLY A 440 7.71 -9.98 -27.63
CA GLY A 440 7.77 -8.53 -27.45
C GLY A 440 7.59 -8.09 -26.00
N THR A 441 7.40 -6.78 -25.80
CA THR A 441 7.31 -6.18 -24.46
C THR A 441 6.09 -5.28 -24.35
N ILE A 442 5.44 -5.31 -23.19
CA ILE A 442 4.35 -4.43 -22.80
C ILE A 442 4.75 -3.68 -21.53
N LEU A 443 4.83 -2.36 -21.63
CA LEU A 443 5.07 -1.46 -20.51
C LEU A 443 3.79 -0.71 -20.17
N SER A 444 3.27 -0.88 -18.95
CA SER A 444 2.02 -0.28 -18.50
C SER A 444 2.31 0.80 -17.45
N LEU A 445 2.04 2.05 -17.80
CA LEU A 445 2.14 3.23 -16.95
C LEU A 445 0.76 3.57 -16.37
N TYR A 446 0.63 3.56 -15.06
CA TYR A 446 -0.58 3.89 -14.31
C TYR A 446 -0.41 5.26 -13.66
N LEU A 447 -1.26 6.21 -14.00
CA LEU A 447 -1.22 7.57 -13.46
C LEU A 447 -2.56 7.88 -12.77
N PRO A 448 -2.54 8.53 -11.59
CA PRO A 448 -3.76 8.90 -10.89
C PRO A 448 -4.58 9.91 -11.70
N LYS A 449 -5.89 9.71 -11.73
CA LYS A 449 -6.85 10.61 -12.39
C LYS A 449 -6.80 12.01 -11.77
N ALA A 450 -6.85 13.04 -12.62
CA ALA A 450 -6.93 14.42 -12.17
C ALA A 450 -8.28 14.72 -11.50
N ILE A 451 -8.24 15.41 -10.36
CA ILE A 451 -9.42 15.82 -9.58
C ILE A 451 -10.01 17.15 -10.12
N ARG A 452 -9.26 17.90 -10.93
CA ARG A 452 -9.67 19.19 -11.50
C ARG A 452 -9.77 19.14 -13.04
N PRO A 453 -10.66 19.93 -13.67
CA PRO A 453 -10.76 20.02 -15.12
C PRO A 453 -9.52 20.67 -15.74
N ILE A 454 -9.27 20.36 -17.01
CA ILE A 454 -8.12 20.80 -17.82
C ILE A 454 -8.07 22.34 -17.84
N THR A 455 -7.00 22.93 -17.30
CA THR A 455 -6.66 24.34 -17.54
C THR A 455 -5.90 24.43 -18.85
N ASN A 456 -6.61 24.79 -19.93
CA ASN A 456 -5.99 25.13 -21.20
C ASN A 456 -5.12 26.38 -21.04
N HIS A 457 -3.82 26.22 -20.84
CA HIS A 457 -2.86 27.23 -21.29
C HIS A 457 -2.39 26.79 -22.68
N ALA A 458 -3.11 27.27 -23.70
CA ALA A 458 -2.61 27.17 -25.06
C ALA A 458 -1.26 27.94 -25.14
N PRO A 459 -0.23 27.39 -25.81
CA PRO A 459 0.96 28.16 -26.10
C PRO A 459 0.54 29.34 -26.99
N SER A 460 0.54 30.55 -26.42
CA SER A 460 0.37 31.77 -27.19
C SER A 460 1.55 31.89 -28.12
N ASN A 461 1.31 31.58 -29.40
CA ASN A 461 2.23 31.75 -30.50
C ASN A 461 2.39 33.26 -30.77
N GLN A 462 3.17 33.96 -29.93
CA GLN A 462 3.63 35.32 -30.17
C GLN A 462 5.11 35.30 -30.52
N ALA A 463 5.43 34.70 -31.66
CA ALA A 463 6.67 34.99 -32.37
C ALA A 463 6.46 36.30 -33.13
N ASP A 464 7.10 37.39 -32.65
CA ASP A 464 7.46 38.65 -33.36
C ASP A 464 7.43 39.92 -32.49
N GLN A 465 7.48 39.82 -31.16
CA GLN A 465 7.77 40.99 -30.32
C GLN A 465 9.27 41.09 -29.99
N CYS A 466 9.90 42.15 -30.50
CA CYS A 466 11.27 42.52 -30.19
C CYS A 466 11.39 42.87 -28.69
N LEU A 467 12.39 42.32 -27.99
CA LEU A 467 12.69 42.67 -26.60
C LEU A 467 12.95 44.18 -26.50
N PRO A 468 12.41 44.90 -25.50
CA PRO A 468 12.64 46.33 -25.40
C PRO A 468 14.13 46.61 -25.12
N PRO A 469 14.80 47.45 -25.92
CA PRO A 469 16.26 47.59 -25.94
C PRO A 469 16.86 48.37 -24.75
N ARG A 470 16.20 48.40 -23.58
CA ARG A 470 16.64 49.17 -22.40
C ARG A 470 16.26 48.53 -21.05
N CYS A 471 16.21 47.20 -20.96
CA CYS A 471 15.98 46.51 -19.69
C CYS A 471 17.26 46.45 -18.85
N THR A 472 17.16 46.79 -17.57
CA THR A 472 18.26 46.68 -16.60
C THR A 472 18.06 45.45 -15.72
N ILE A 473 19.03 44.54 -15.73
CA ILE A 473 18.98 43.25 -15.03
C ILE A 473 20.08 43.18 -13.97
N LEU A 474 19.71 42.81 -12.76
CA LEU A 474 20.65 42.43 -11.71
C LEU A 474 20.79 40.91 -11.68
N VAL A 475 22.00 40.41 -11.94
CA VAL A 475 22.32 38.97 -11.93
C VAL A 475 23.00 38.63 -10.60
N VAL A 476 22.44 37.64 -9.90
CA VAL A 476 22.91 37.19 -8.59
C VAL A 476 23.16 35.69 -8.64
N GLU A 477 24.42 35.30 -8.63
CA GLU A 477 24.87 33.93 -8.80
C GLU A 477 26.12 33.68 -7.94
N ASP A 478 26.20 32.53 -7.28
CA ASP A 478 27.31 32.22 -6.36
C ASP A 478 28.57 31.73 -7.10
N GLU A 479 28.40 31.16 -8.29
CA GLU A 479 29.48 30.76 -9.19
C GLU A 479 29.92 31.93 -10.10
N PRO A 480 31.13 32.51 -9.92
CA PRO A 480 31.55 33.72 -10.64
C PRO A 480 31.59 33.54 -12.17
N GLU A 481 31.99 32.36 -12.65
CA GLU A 481 32.02 32.07 -14.09
C GLU A 481 30.62 32.02 -14.70
N LEU A 482 29.63 31.47 -13.97
CA LEU A 482 28.24 31.43 -14.43
C LEU A 482 27.57 32.82 -14.38
N CYS A 483 27.89 33.61 -13.35
CA CYS A 483 27.48 35.01 -13.23
C CYS A 483 27.97 35.86 -14.41
N ALA A 484 29.27 35.74 -14.73
CA ALA A 484 29.91 36.45 -15.83
C ALA A 484 29.32 36.03 -17.19
N ASN A 485 29.18 34.72 -17.43
CA ASN A 485 28.62 34.19 -18.68
C ASN A 485 27.17 34.64 -18.91
N THR A 486 26.33 34.55 -17.88
CA THR A 486 24.94 35.01 -17.93
C THR A 486 24.89 36.51 -18.23
N SER A 487 25.75 37.30 -17.58
CA SER A 487 25.81 38.76 -17.79
C SER A 487 26.29 39.15 -19.19
N ILE A 488 27.30 38.44 -19.74
CA ILE A 488 27.75 38.64 -21.13
C ILE A 488 26.61 38.36 -22.10
N PHE A 489 25.92 37.23 -21.94
CA PHE A 489 24.77 36.87 -22.77
C PHE A 489 23.64 37.91 -22.71
N LEU A 490 23.29 38.40 -21.51
CA LEU A 490 22.25 39.44 -21.37
C LEU A 490 22.67 40.76 -22.03
N ARG A 491 23.97 41.12 -21.99
CA ARG A 491 24.52 42.29 -22.70
C ARG A 491 24.50 42.11 -24.22
N GLU A 492 24.78 40.91 -24.73
CA GLU A 492 24.64 40.56 -26.17
C GLU A 492 23.21 40.74 -26.67
N LEU A 493 22.21 40.50 -25.81
CA LEU A 493 20.80 40.76 -26.11
C LEU A 493 20.39 42.25 -26.02
N GLY A 494 21.33 43.16 -25.76
CA GLY A 494 21.09 44.61 -25.70
C GLY A 494 20.59 45.11 -24.33
N MET A 495 20.68 44.31 -23.27
CA MET A 495 20.28 44.68 -21.92
C MET A 495 21.45 45.20 -21.08
N GLN A 496 21.18 46.00 -20.06
CA GLN A 496 22.20 46.39 -19.07
C GLN A 496 22.22 45.38 -17.92
N ALA A 497 23.27 44.55 -17.85
CA ALA A 497 23.43 43.54 -16.79
C ALA A 497 24.48 43.96 -15.76
N PHE A 498 24.09 43.96 -14.48
CA PHE A 498 24.95 44.15 -13.31
C PHE A 498 25.18 42.83 -12.59
N GLU A 499 26.41 42.57 -12.17
CA GLU A 499 26.83 41.33 -11.52
C GLU A 499 26.86 41.52 -10.00
N CYS A 500 26.36 40.53 -9.26
CA CYS A 500 26.42 40.45 -7.81
C CYS A 500 26.68 39.01 -7.38
N ASN A 501 27.58 38.81 -6.42
CA ASN A 501 28.01 37.48 -6.00
C ASN A 501 27.54 37.14 -4.58
N SER A 502 26.80 38.05 -3.93
CA SER A 502 26.31 37.87 -2.57
C SER A 502 24.95 38.52 -2.34
N THR A 503 24.25 38.01 -1.33
CA THR A 503 22.93 38.53 -0.91
C THR A 503 23.03 39.97 -0.39
N MET A 504 24.13 40.33 0.30
CA MET A 504 24.34 41.68 0.83
C MET A 504 24.62 42.68 -0.30
N ASP A 505 25.43 42.31 -1.29
CA ASP A 505 25.70 43.15 -2.45
C ASP A 505 24.42 43.38 -3.27
N THR A 506 23.59 42.34 -3.38
CA THR A 506 22.27 42.43 -4.04
C THR A 506 21.39 43.50 -3.40
N VAL A 507 21.29 43.52 -2.06
CA VAL A 507 20.49 44.51 -1.33
C VAL A 507 21.08 45.92 -1.50
N ASN A 508 22.41 46.06 -1.40
CA ASN A 508 23.09 47.35 -1.60
C ASN A 508 22.90 47.89 -3.03
N GLN A 509 22.94 47.01 -4.03
CA GLN A 509 22.73 47.36 -5.43
C GLN A 509 21.27 47.77 -5.69
N LEU A 510 20.29 47.06 -5.11
CA LEU A 510 18.87 47.40 -5.18
C LEU A 510 18.55 48.73 -4.47
N LEU A 511 19.23 49.04 -3.37
CA LEU A 511 19.08 50.32 -2.65
C LEU A 511 19.72 51.49 -3.41
N SER A 512 20.83 51.24 -4.10
CA SER A 512 21.60 52.29 -4.78
C SER A 512 21.10 52.58 -6.20
N ASN A 513 20.47 51.61 -6.88
CA ASN A 513 20.00 51.73 -8.26
C ASN A 513 18.47 51.58 -8.36
N SER A 514 17.76 52.71 -8.45
CA SER A 514 16.29 52.74 -8.53
C SER A 514 15.68 52.30 -9.88
N LYS A 515 16.50 51.84 -10.83
CA LYS A 515 16.09 51.49 -12.21
C LYS A 515 16.27 50.00 -12.58
N ILE A 516 16.40 49.10 -11.60
CA ILE A 516 16.47 47.67 -11.90
C ILE A 516 15.07 47.16 -12.26
N ASP A 517 14.93 46.59 -13.45
CA ASP A 517 13.66 46.07 -13.97
C ASP A 517 13.49 44.57 -13.66
N VAL A 518 14.59 43.81 -13.70
CA VAL A 518 14.60 42.35 -13.46
C VAL A 518 15.71 41.97 -12.48
N LEU A 519 15.37 41.16 -11.48
CA LEU A 519 16.32 40.44 -10.64
C LEU A 519 16.40 38.99 -11.13
N PHE A 520 17.57 38.56 -11.59
CA PHE A 520 17.87 37.20 -11.99
C PHE A 520 18.74 36.56 -10.92
N THR A 521 18.24 35.58 -10.18
CA THR A 521 18.92 35.10 -8.96
C THR A 521 18.85 33.59 -8.77
N ASP A 522 19.91 32.96 -8.24
CA ASP A 522 19.84 31.59 -7.71
C ASP A 522 19.14 31.57 -6.33
N VAL A 523 18.36 30.53 -6.06
CA VAL A 523 17.73 30.24 -4.75
C VAL A 523 18.74 29.85 -3.68
N ARG A 524 19.86 29.25 -4.05
CA ARG A 524 20.91 28.86 -3.11
C ARG A 524 22.12 29.78 -3.29
N LEU A 525 22.19 30.85 -2.50
CA LEU A 525 23.43 31.60 -2.33
C LEU A 525 24.18 31.05 -1.12
N GLN A 526 25.51 30.97 -1.16
CA GLN A 526 26.34 30.37 -0.09
C GLN A 526 26.06 30.97 1.30
N ASP A 527 25.67 32.24 1.38
CA ASP A 527 25.44 32.96 2.64
C ASP A 527 23.96 33.06 3.06
N SER A 528 23.00 32.66 2.21
CA SER A 528 21.58 32.55 2.58
C SER A 528 20.75 31.88 1.49
N VAL A 529 19.69 31.16 1.89
CA VAL A 529 18.65 30.77 0.94
C VAL A 529 17.87 32.04 0.59
N LEU A 530 17.79 32.38 -0.70
CA LEU A 530 16.83 33.37 -1.19
C LEU A 530 15.44 32.75 -1.14
N GLY A 531 14.95 32.59 0.08
CA GLY A 531 13.70 31.91 0.38
C GLY A 531 12.50 32.77 0.02
N PRO A 532 11.29 32.18 -0.01
CA PRO A 532 10.04 32.89 -0.30
C PRO A 532 9.85 34.15 0.58
N ALA A 533 10.35 34.10 1.83
CA ALA A 533 10.29 35.22 2.76
C ALA A 533 11.10 36.44 2.28
N LEU A 534 12.27 36.24 1.69
CA LEU A 534 13.12 37.31 1.18
C LEU A 534 12.57 37.87 -0.13
N ILE A 535 12.09 37.02 -1.05
CA ILE A 535 11.40 37.44 -2.28
C ILE A 535 10.18 38.29 -1.93
N LYS A 536 9.37 37.85 -0.95
CA LYS A 536 8.22 38.60 -0.45
C LYS A 536 8.61 39.96 0.13
N LYS A 537 9.72 40.01 0.87
CA LYS A 537 10.26 41.26 1.43
C LYS A 537 10.73 42.20 0.31
N ILE A 538 11.49 41.71 -0.67
CA ILE A 538 11.94 42.50 -1.83
C ILE A 538 10.73 43.05 -2.59
N LYS A 539 9.72 42.22 -2.90
CA LYS A 539 8.49 42.64 -3.57
C LYS A 539 7.67 43.67 -2.78
N SER A 540 7.72 43.65 -1.44
CA SER A 540 7.06 44.66 -0.62
C SER A 540 7.68 46.05 -0.75
N PHE A 541 8.99 46.14 -1.03
CA PHE A 541 9.69 47.40 -1.27
C PHE A 541 9.74 47.79 -2.74
N TYR A 542 9.77 46.81 -3.65
CA TYR A 542 9.85 47.00 -5.10
C TYR A 542 8.73 46.22 -5.83
N PRO A 543 7.47 46.70 -5.80
CA PRO A 543 6.34 45.97 -6.41
C PRO A 543 6.47 45.76 -7.93
N TRP A 544 7.15 46.67 -8.63
CA TRP A 544 7.35 46.61 -10.08
C TRP A 544 8.46 45.64 -10.51
N LEU A 545 9.38 45.29 -9.61
CA LEU A 545 10.56 44.47 -9.92
C LEU A 545 10.11 43.07 -10.35
N LYS A 546 10.53 42.62 -11.52
CA LYS A 546 10.31 41.25 -11.99
C LYS A 546 11.43 40.36 -11.46
N ILE A 547 11.12 39.15 -11.01
CA ILE A 547 12.13 38.26 -10.41
C ILE A 547 12.15 36.93 -11.16
N ILE A 548 13.30 36.59 -11.74
CA ILE A 548 13.60 35.27 -12.29
C ILE A 548 14.42 34.51 -11.25
N VAL A 549 13.86 33.39 -10.82
CA VAL A 549 14.45 32.54 -9.82
C VAL A 549 14.99 31.29 -10.51
N THR A 550 16.29 31.05 -10.39
CA THR A 550 16.94 29.87 -10.96
C THR A 550 17.29 28.88 -9.86
N SER A 551 17.17 27.58 -10.13
CA SER A 551 17.71 26.55 -9.23
C SER A 551 17.79 25.19 -9.91
N GLY A 552 18.77 24.39 -9.52
CA GLY A 552 18.86 22.98 -9.88
C GLY A 552 18.12 22.02 -8.94
N ASN A 553 17.68 22.46 -7.74
CA ASN A 553 17.00 21.60 -6.75
C ASN A 553 16.27 22.43 -5.66
N ILE A 554 14.95 22.61 -5.83
CA ILE A 554 14.04 23.29 -4.90
C ILE A 554 12.98 22.33 -4.36
N ASP A 555 12.63 22.49 -3.07
CA ASP A 555 11.48 21.84 -2.43
C ASP A 555 10.13 22.38 -2.98
N MET A 556 9.18 21.49 -3.29
CA MET A 556 7.86 21.84 -3.86
C MET A 556 7.07 22.85 -3.03
N GLY A 557 7.14 22.77 -1.70
CA GLY A 557 6.45 23.75 -0.83
C GLY A 557 7.02 25.16 -0.95
N VAL A 558 8.32 25.24 -1.28
CA VAL A 558 9.03 26.50 -1.53
C VAL A 558 8.69 27.01 -2.93
N LEU A 559 8.70 26.15 -3.96
CA LEU A 559 8.39 26.53 -5.34
C LEU A 559 6.97 27.10 -5.49
N SER A 560 5.95 26.39 -4.98
CA SER A 560 4.54 26.83 -5.07
C SER A 560 4.31 28.18 -4.40
N THR A 561 5.04 28.44 -3.31
CA THR A 561 4.98 29.72 -2.60
C THR A 561 5.64 30.84 -3.42
N ILE A 562 6.71 30.54 -4.15
CA ILE A 562 7.46 31.51 -4.97
C ILE A 562 6.72 31.83 -6.27
N THR A 563 6.26 30.83 -7.02
CA THR A 563 5.56 31.03 -8.31
C THR A 563 4.15 31.57 -8.16
N GLY A 564 3.55 31.46 -6.97
CA GLY A 564 2.27 32.10 -6.66
C GLY A 564 2.35 33.63 -6.48
N MET A 565 3.56 34.21 -6.48
CA MET A 565 3.76 35.66 -6.33
C MET A 565 3.75 36.37 -7.69
N GLU A 566 3.05 37.50 -7.78
CA GLU A 566 2.94 38.26 -9.01
C GLU A 566 4.30 38.77 -9.51
N GLY A 567 4.62 38.48 -10.79
CA GLY A 567 5.87 38.89 -11.43
C GLY A 567 7.10 38.14 -10.93
N VAL A 568 6.93 36.89 -10.46
CA VAL A 568 8.02 35.96 -10.15
C VAL A 568 7.91 34.74 -11.06
N VAL A 569 9.00 34.36 -11.72
CA VAL A 569 9.06 33.19 -12.62
C VAL A 569 10.20 32.28 -12.18
N TYR A 570 9.98 30.97 -12.26
CA TYR A 570 11.00 29.96 -12.00
C TYR A 570 11.60 29.47 -13.32
N LEU A 571 12.93 29.37 -13.37
CA LEU A 571 13.69 28.84 -14.49
C LEU A 571 14.61 27.70 -14.01
N PRO A 572 14.36 26.45 -14.41
CA PRO A 572 15.18 25.32 -13.95
C PRO A 572 16.59 25.36 -14.54
N LYS A 573 17.60 25.04 -13.73
CA LYS A 573 18.98 24.81 -14.19
C LYS A 573 19.14 23.34 -14.65
N PRO A 574 19.85 23.06 -15.77
CA PRO A 574 20.48 24.02 -16.68
C PRO A 574 19.47 24.69 -17.62
N TYR A 575 19.65 26.00 -17.86
CA TYR A 575 18.84 26.77 -18.80
C TYR A 575 19.66 27.14 -20.04
N THR A 576 18.98 27.20 -21.19
CA THR A 576 19.60 27.65 -22.45
C THR A 576 19.39 29.15 -22.64
N ARG A 577 20.19 29.78 -23.52
CA ARG A 577 19.96 31.17 -23.96
C ARG A 577 18.51 31.40 -24.39
N GLN A 578 17.97 30.49 -25.21
CA GLN A 578 16.60 30.59 -25.70
C GLN A 578 15.57 30.62 -24.56
N MET A 579 15.72 29.74 -23.56
CA MET A 579 14.81 29.70 -22.40
C MET A 579 14.84 31.00 -21.59
N VAL A 580 16.02 31.57 -21.38
CA VAL A 580 16.15 32.88 -20.69
C VAL A 580 15.53 33.99 -21.53
N THR A 581 15.77 34.00 -22.84
CA THR A 581 15.17 34.97 -23.77
C THR A 581 13.65 34.89 -23.76
N ASP A 582 13.08 33.69 -23.82
CA ASP A 582 11.63 33.47 -23.82
C ASP A 582 11.01 33.85 -22.47
N CYS A 583 11.66 33.52 -21.35
CA CYS A 583 11.25 33.93 -20.02
C CYS A 583 11.23 35.47 -19.89
N LEU A 584 12.29 36.14 -20.36
CA LEU A 584 12.35 37.60 -20.36
C LEU A 584 11.30 38.23 -21.26
N ARG A 585 11.03 37.66 -22.45
CA ARG A 585 9.94 38.12 -23.33
C ARG A 585 8.59 38.05 -22.63
N GLN A 586 8.28 36.93 -22.01
CA GLN A 586 7.01 36.74 -21.29
C GLN A 586 6.85 37.71 -20.11
N MET A 587 7.94 38.03 -19.40
CA MET A 587 7.87 38.90 -18.23
C MET A 587 7.85 40.40 -18.55
N ILE A 588 8.43 40.78 -19.69
CA ILE A 588 8.65 42.18 -20.09
C ILE A 588 7.61 42.63 -21.16
N ALA A 589 6.84 41.72 -21.75
CA ALA A 589 5.77 42.07 -22.69
C ALA A 589 4.87 43.17 -22.09
N PRO A 590 4.59 44.25 -22.85
CA PRO A 590 3.72 45.30 -22.36
C PRO A 590 2.33 44.70 -22.10
N ASN A 591 1.81 44.85 -20.88
CA ASN A 591 0.42 44.53 -20.57
C ASN A 591 -0.47 45.19 -21.64
N GLY A 592 -1.01 44.38 -22.54
CA GLY A 592 -2.01 44.82 -23.49
C GLY A 592 -3.13 45.50 -22.72
N GLN A 593 -3.46 46.71 -23.14
CA GLN A 593 -4.52 47.53 -22.59
C GLN A 593 -5.77 46.67 -22.32
N ALA A 594 -6.20 46.65 -21.07
CA ALA A 594 -7.59 46.39 -20.75
C ALA A 594 -8.42 47.45 -21.50
N GLY A 595 -9.06 47.05 -22.60
CA GLY A 595 -9.89 47.91 -23.42
C GLY A 595 -11.26 47.29 -23.60
N GLY A 596 -12.29 47.98 -23.10
CA GLY A 596 -13.68 47.91 -23.55
C GLY A 596 -14.56 46.88 -22.87
#